data_AF-U1TR40-F1
#
_entry.id   AF-U1TR40-F1
#
_cell.length_a   1.000
_cell.length_b   1.000
_cell.length_c   1.000
_cell.angle_alpha   90.00
_cell.angle_beta   90.00
_cell.angle_gamma   90.00
#
_symmetry.space_group_name_H-M   'P 1'
#
loop_
_entity.id
_entity.type
_entity.pdbx_description
1 polymer ?
#
loop_
_entity_poly.entity_id
_entity_poly.type
_entity_poly.pdbx_seq_one_letter_code
_entity_poly.pdbx_strand_id
1 'polypeptide(L)' 'MSLRQRIIIYMSGPDATWDNWFCTWWFRFHIEPFTTKQIRRELELMKREGLVESDHSQTNNTKWKLVEVTP' A
#
# COMPACT_ATOMS: atom_id res chain seq x y z
N MET A 1 -8.27 -10.28 10.93
CA MET A 1 -7.42 -9.85 9.79
C MET A 1 -6.74 -8.54 10.14
N SER A 2 -5.40 -8.51 10.12
CA SER A 2 -4.61 -7.33 10.50
C SER A 2 -4.65 -6.22 9.42
N LEU A 3 -4.25 -5.00 9.78
CA LEU A 3 -4.12 -3.90 8.83
C LEU A 3 -3.20 -4.27 7.66
N ARG A 4 -2.06 -4.90 7.97
CA ARG A 4 -1.11 -5.41 6.97
C ARG A 4 -1.75 -6.40 6.00
N GLN A 5 -2.47 -7.39 6.51
CA GLN A 5 -3.15 -8.38 5.66
C GLN A 5 -4.17 -7.72 4.74
N ARG A 6 -4.93 -6.73 5.23
CA ARG A 6 -5.89 -5.97 4.42
C ARG A 6 -5.18 -5.16 3.32
N ILE A 7 -4.04 -4.54 3.63
CA ILE A 7 -3.22 -3.81 2.65
C ILE A 7 -2.74 -4.76 1.54
N ILE A 8 -2.19 -5.93 1.91
CA ILE A 8 -1.73 -6.93 0.95
C ILE A 8 -2.88 -7.41 0.06
N ILE A 9 -4.01 -7.80 0.64
CA ILE A 9 -5.19 -8.27 -0.12
C ILE A 9 -5.68 -7.20 -1.09
N TYR A 10 -5.75 -5.95 -0.65
CA TYR A 10 -6.16 -4.83 -1.50
C TYR A 10 -5.20 -4.63 -2.68
N MET A 11 -3.89 -4.66 -2.42
CA MET A 11 -2.87 -4.43 -3.45
C MET A 11 -2.66 -5.64 -4.39
N SER A 12 -2.98 -6.85 -3.94
CA SER A 12 -2.96 -8.09 -4.74
C SER A 12 -4.29 -8.36 -5.46
N GLY A 13 -5.27 -7.46 -5.34
CA GLY A 13 -6.59 -7.62 -5.96
C GLY A 13 -6.56 -7.54 -7.49
N PRO A 14 -7.64 -7.98 -8.16
CA PRO A 14 -7.75 -7.97 -9.62
C PRO A 14 -7.78 -6.55 -10.22
N ASP A 15 -8.13 -5.54 -9.40
CA ASP A 15 -8.12 -4.13 -9.78
C ASP A 15 -6.74 -3.46 -9.56
N ALA A 16 -5.68 -4.26 -9.36
CA ALA A 16 -4.34 -3.72 -9.33
C ALA A 16 -4.09 -2.95 -10.63
N THR A 17 -3.79 -1.66 -10.50
CA THR A 17 -3.56 -0.75 -11.63
C THR A 17 -2.52 -1.35 -12.59
N TRP A 18 -2.53 -0.95 -13.86
CA TRP A 18 -1.57 -1.46 -14.88
C TRP A 18 -0.10 -1.51 -14.43
N ASP A 19 0.33 -0.59 -13.54
CA ASP A 19 1.71 -0.56 -13.04
C ASP A 19 1.88 -1.07 -11.59
N ASN A 20 0.82 -1.58 -10.97
CA ASN A 20 0.74 -2.03 -9.57
C ASN A 20 1.10 -0.95 -8.52
N TRP A 21 0.91 0.33 -8.85
CA TRP A 21 1.16 1.47 -7.95
C TRP A 21 -0.13 2.08 -7.41
N PHE A 22 -0.22 2.18 -6.08
CA PHE A 22 -1.40 2.64 -5.37
C PHE A 22 -1.14 3.95 -4.62
N CYS A 23 -1.99 4.94 -4.82
CA CYS A 23 -1.90 6.19 -4.08
C CYS A 23 -2.29 5.98 -2.61
N THR A 24 -1.58 6.63 -1.67
CA THR A 24 -1.88 6.53 -0.23
C THR A 24 -3.36 6.79 0.09
N TRP A 25 -4.00 7.69 -0.66
CA TRP A 25 -5.38 8.08 -0.43
C TRP A 25 -6.40 7.00 -0.82
N TRP A 26 -6.09 6.14 -1.80
CA TRP A 26 -7.01 5.07 -2.24
C TRP A 26 -7.26 4.01 -1.18
N PHE A 27 -6.26 3.73 -0.35
CA PHE A 27 -6.38 2.78 0.75
C PHE A 27 -7.47 3.17 1.75
N ARG A 28 -7.74 4.47 1.95
CA ARG A 28 -8.78 4.95 2.89
C ARG A 28 -10.18 4.44 2.50
N PHE A 29 -10.45 4.29 1.20
CA PHE A 29 -11.77 3.89 0.69
C PHE A 29 -11.99 2.38 0.72
N HIS A 30 -10.93 1.60 0.88
CA HIS A 30 -10.97 0.15 0.77
C HIS A 30 -10.57 -0.56 2.06
N ILE A 31 -9.90 0.14 2.99
CA ILE A 31 -9.33 -0.44 4.22
C ILE A 31 -9.94 0.23 5.45
N GLU A 32 -11.24 -0.02 5.65
CA GLU A 32 -11.95 0.36 6.87
C GLU A 32 -11.66 -0.64 8.02
N PRO A 33 -11.69 -0.19 9.29
CA PRO A 33 -11.99 1.16 9.80
C PRO A 33 -10.73 2.04 10.01
N PHE A 34 -9.66 1.81 9.24
CA PHE A 34 -8.36 2.42 9.54
C PHE A 34 -8.21 3.82 8.95
N THR A 35 -7.62 4.72 9.74
CA THR A 35 -7.31 6.06 9.29
C THR A 35 -6.15 6.07 8.29
N THR A 36 -6.08 7.08 7.42
CA THR A 36 -4.93 7.29 6.51
C THR A 36 -3.61 7.35 7.27
N LYS A 37 -3.59 7.89 8.50
CA LYS A 37 -2.38 7.92 9.34
C LYS A 37 -1.92 6.53 9.77
N GLN A 38 -2.85 5.66 10.16
CA GLN A 38 -2.54 4.26 10.51
C GLN A 38 -2.06 3.49 9.29
N ILE A 39 -2.74 3.65 8.16
CA ILE A 39 -2.37 3.01 6.88
C ILE A 39 -0.96 3.45 6.46
N ARG A 40 -0.68 4.77 6.44
CA ARG A 40 0.64 5.29 6.10
C ARG A 40 1.72 4.75 7.03
N ARG A 41 1.45 4.70 8.34
CA ARG A 41 2.40 4.15 9.31
C ARG A 41 2.71 2.68 9.01
N GLU A 42 1.70 1.88 8.68
CA GLU A 42 1.90 0.47 8.34
C GLU A 42 2.66 0.31 7.02
N LEU A 43 2.36 1.11 6.00
CA LEU A 43 3.09 1.09 4.72
C LEU A 43 4.58 1.45 4.90
N GLU A 44 4.90 2.43 5.75
CA GLU A 44 6.30 2.75 6.08
C GLU A 44 7.01 1.61 6.83
N LEU A 45 6.29 0.87 7.69
CA LEU A 45 6.84 -0.32 8.35
C LEU A 45 7.07 -1.44 7.33
N MET A 46 6.09 -1.72 6.47
CA MET A 46 6.20 -2.69 5.39
C MET A 46 7.34 -2.36 4.43
N LYS A 47 7.59 -1.08 4.14
CA LYS A 47 8.73 -0.62 3.34
C LYS A 47 10.06 -0.96 4.00
N ARG A 48 10.19 -0.71 5.32
CA ARG A 48 11.40 -1.06 6.08
C ARG A 48 11.65 -2.57 6.10
N GLU A 49 10.58 -3.36 6.03
CA GLU A 49 10.64 -4.83 5.97
C GLU A 49 10.83 -5.36 4.53
N GLY A 50 10.91 -4.50 3.52
CA GLY A 50 11.09 -4.90 2.13
C GLY A 50 9.85 -5.50 1.46
N LEU A 51 8.65 -5.29 2.02
CA LEU A 51 7.38 -5.81 1.49
C LEU A 51 6.74 -4.88 0.46
N VAL A 52 7.03 -3.58 0.53
CA VAL A 52 6.52 -2.57 -0.41
C VAL A 52 7.61 -1.60 -0.83
N GLU A 53 7.48 -1.09 -2.05
CA GLU A 53 8.23 0.05 -2.55
C GLU A 53 7.40 1.32 -2.47
N SER A 54 8.08 2.47 -2.38
CA SER A 54 7.45 3.79 -2.36
C SER A 54 7.99 4.66 -3.48
N ASP A 55 7.12 5.29 -4.25
CA ASP A 55 7.46 6.35 -5.20
C ASP A 55 7.01 7.71 -4.66
N HIS A 56 7.97 8.64 -4.61
CA HIS A 56 7.81 10.02 -4.13
C HIS A 56 7.89 11.05 -5.27
N SER A 57 7.74 10.62 -6.52
CA SER A 57 7.73 11.49 -7.71
C SER A 57 6.68 12.61 -7.65
N GLN A 58 5.60 12.41 -6.89
CA GLN A 58 4.57 13.41 -6.65
C GLN A 58 4.78 14.10 -5.29
N THR A 59 4.86 15.43 -5.28
CA THR A 59 5.10 16.23 -4.05
C THR A 59 4.02 16.03 -2.99
N ASN A 60 2.78 15.77 -3.41
CA ASN A 60 1.62 15.67 -2.51
C ASN A 60 1.17 14.23 -2.23
N ASN A 61 1.83 13.22 -2.80
CA ASN A 61 1.36 11.85 -2.72
C ASN A 61 2.51 10.84 -2.82
N THR A 62 2.43 9.81 -1.99
CA THR A 62 3.31 8.64 -2.10
C THR A 62 2.52 7.52 -2.74
N LYS A 63 3.07 6.98 -3.82
CA LYS A 63 2.56 5.74 -4.42
C LYS A 63 3.27 4.55 -3.78
N TRP A 64 2.55 3.46 -3.65
CA TRP A 64 3.01 2.24 -3.01
C TRP A 64 2.82 1.06 -3.93
N LYS A 65 3.79 0.16 -3.99
CA LYS A 65 3.71 -1.08 -4.78
C LYS A 65 4.15 -2.24 -3.91
N LEU A 66 3.47 -3.39 -4.01
CA LEU A 66 3.95 -4.62 -3.37
C LEU A 66 5.21 -5.08 -4.09
N VAL A 67 6.24 -5.45 -3.31
CA VAL A 67 7.40 -6.13 -3.87
C VAL A 67 6.93 -7.52 -4.31
N GLU A 68 7.18 -7.87 -5.57
CA GLU A 68 6.98 -9.24 -6.03
C GLU A 68 7.95 -10.14 -5.28
N VAL A 69 7.42 -10.99 -4.41
CA VAL A 69 8.21 -12.05 -3.82
C VAL A 69 8.42 -13.08 -4.93
N THR A 70 9.50 -12.94 -5.69
CA THR A 70 10.00 -14.06 -6.50
C THR A 70 10.20 -15.25 -5.56
N PRO A 71 9.57 -16.42 -5.82
CA PRO A 71 9.76 -17.62 -5.02
C PRO A 71 11.22 -18.05 -4.93
#